data_AF-A0A087SYU9-F1
#
_entry.id   AF-A0A087SYU9-F1
#
_cell.length_a   1.000
_cell.length_b   1.000
_cell.length_c   1.000
_cell.angle_alpha   90.00
_cell.angle_beta   90.00
_cell.angle_gamma   90.00
#
_symmetry.space_group_name_H-M   'P 1'
#
loop_
_entity.id
_entity.type
_entity.pdbx_description
1 polymer ?
#
loop_
_entity_poly.entity_id
_entity_poly.type
_entity_poly.pdbx_seq_one_letter_code
_entity_poly.pdbx_strand_id
1 'polypeptide(L)' 'MFTVKQPRRYPHLHVLLNCLYSVMHFIGFAIYFNYVQFLEMPLSLYFKKKYE' A
#
# COMPACT_ATOMS: atom_id res chain seq x y z
N MET A 1 20.80 -3.23 19.37
CA MET A 1 20.09 -3.43 18.09
C MET A 1 20.72 -4.63 17.38
N PHE A 2 20.04 -5.76 17.31
CA PHE A 2 20.58 -6.95 16.64
C PHE A 2 20.31 -6.85 15.14
N THR A 3 21.31 -6.46 14.37
CA THR A 3 21.23 -6.47 12.91
C THR A 3 21.53 -7.89 12.42
N VAL A 4 20.54 -8.57 11.86
CA VAL A 4 20.71 -9.89 11.25
C VAL A 4 21.56 -9.75 9.99
N LYS A 5 22.70 -10.45 9.93
CA LYS A 5 23.55 -10.48 8.73
C LYS A 5 22.84 -11.19 7.58
N GLN A 6 23.07 -10.71 6.37
CA GLN A 6 22.52 -11.34 5.16
C GLN A 6 23.06 -12.76 5.00
N PRO A 7 22.21 -13.75 4.65
CA PRO A 7 22.65 -15.12 4.45
C PRO A 7 23.56 -15.23 3.22
N ARG A 8 24.72 -15.90 3.35
CA ARG A 8 25.73 -16.03 2.29
C ARG A 8 25.19 -16.68 1.00
N ARG A 9 24.21 -17.57 1.14
CA ARG A 9 23.54 -18.24 0.00
C ARG A 9 22.60 -17.30 -0.77
N TYR A 10 22.04 -16.28 -0.10
CA TYR A 10 21.09 -15.33 -0.69
C TYR A 10 21.43 -13.90 -0.26
N PRO A 11 22.48 -13.28 -0.83
CA PRO A 11 22.93 -11.96 -0.42
C PRO A 11 21.86 -10.86 -0.66
N HIS A 12 20.99 -11.04 -1.64
CA HIS A 12 19.96 -10.05 -2.00
C HIS A 12 18.59 -10.29 -1.33
N LEU A 13 18.51 -11.17 -0.33
CA LEU A 13 17.25 -11.56 0.31
C LEU A 13 16.48 -10.34 0.87
N HIS A 14 17.18 -9.43 1.54
CA HIS A 14 16.55 -8.23 2.11
C HIS A 14 15.99 -7.30 1.03
N VAL A 15 16.69 -7.18 -0.11
CA VAL A 15 16.24 -6.35 -1.24
C VAL A 15 14.99 -6.97 -1.86
N LEU A 16 14.97 -8.30 -2.03
CA LEU A 16 13.81 -9.03 -2.53
C LEU A 16 12.61 -8.86 -1.60
N LEU A 17 12.81 -9.00 -0.29
CA LEU A 17 11.75 -8.83 0.71
C LEU A 17 11.16 -7.41 0.67
N ASN A 18 12.02 -6.40 0.53
CA ASN A 18 11.58 -5.02 0.42
C ASN A 18 10.79 -4.75 -0.86
N CYS A 19 11.21 -5.35 -1.97
CA CYS A 19 10.48 -5.28 -3.23
C CYS A 19 9.09 -5.91 -3.12
N LEU A 20 9.01 -7.12 -2.55
CA LEU A 20 7.75 -7.83 -2.33
C LEU A 20 6.82 -7.05 -1.40
N TYR A 21 7.34 -6.52 -0.30
CA TYR A 21 6.59 -5.67 0.63
C TYR A 21 6.03 -4.44 -0.08
N SER A 22 6.85 -3.75 -0.88
CA SER A 22 6.43 -2.55 -1.61
C SER A 22 5.30 -2.84 -2.60
N VAL A 23 5.38 -3.96 -3.33
CA VAL A 23 4.31 -4.39 -4.25
C VAL A 23 3.03 -4.73 -3.50
N MET A 24 3.11 -5.52 -2.43
CA MET A 24 1.94 -5.87 -1.63
C MET A 24 1.28 -4.63 -1.01
N HIS A 25 2.09 -3.68 -0.51
CA HIS A 25 1.59 -2.45 0.07
C HIS A 25 0.90 -1.57 -0.98
N PHE A 26 1.48 -1.44 -2.18
CA PHE A 26 0.87 -0.69 -3.27
C PHE A 26 -0.46 -1.30 -3.73
N ILE A 27 -0.51 -2.62 -3.91
CA ILE A 27 -1.74 -3.32 -4.30
C ILE A 27 -2.80 -3.19 -3.21
N GLY A 28 -2.43 -3.39 -1.93
CA GLY A 28 -3.35 -3.23 -0.80
C GLY A 28 -3.93 -1.82 -0.72
N PHE A 29 -3.09 -0.80 -0.89
CA PHE A 29 -3.52 0.59 -0.94
C PHE A 29 -4.45 0.86 -2.14
N ALA A 30 -4.11 0.37 -3.33
CA ALA A 30 -4.94 0.54 -4.52
C ALA A 30 -6.34 -0.09 -4.34
N ILE A 31 -6.41 -1.31 -3.78
CA ILE A 31 -7.69 -1.98 -3.49
C ILE A 31 -8.48 -1.19 -2.45
N TYR A 32 -7.85 -0.78 -1.35
CA TYR A 32 -8.50 0.00 -0.30
C TYR A 32 -9.03 1.34 -0.83
N PHE A 33 -8.21 2.07 -1.59
CA PHE A 33 -8.61 3.34 -2.17
C PHE A 33 -9.79 3.19 -3.13
N ASN A 34 -9.77 2.17 -3.99
CA ASN A 34 -10.89 1.87 -4.88
C ASN A 34 -12.15 1.48 -4.08
N TYR A 35 -12.01 0.68 -3.03
CA TYR A 35 -13.12 0.33 -2.14
C TYR A 35 -13.76 1.59 -1.54
N VAL A 36 -12.96 2.47 -0.94
CA VAL A 36 -13.46 3.73 -0.34
C VAL A 36 -14.13 4.61 -1.39
N GLN A 37 -13.52 4.75 -2.57
CA GLN A 37 -14.04 5.61 -3.63
C GLN A 37 -15.38 5.12 -4.20
N PHE A 38 -15.58 3.80 -4.34
CA PHE A 38 -16.77 3.26 -4.99
C PHE A 38 -17.87 2.82 -4.01
N LEU A 39 -17.51 2.41 -2.78
CA LEU A 39 -18.45 1.82 -1.83
C LEU A 39 -18.74 2.70 -0.61
N GLU A 40 -17.77 3.51 -0.14
CA GLU A 40 -17.97 4.33 1.08
C GLU A 40 -18.22 5.81 0.80
N MET A 41 -17.76 6.36 -0.33
CA MET A 41 -18.01 7.75 -0.71
C MET A 41 -19.13 7.85 -1.75
N PRO A 42 -20.40 8.03 -1.36
CA PRO A 42 -21.40 8.47 -2.31
C PRO A 42 -20.95 9.85 -2.82
N LEU A 43 -20.94 10.01 -4.14
CA LEU A 43 -20.65 11.24 -4.88
C LEU A 43 -21.33 12.49 -4.26
N SER A 44 -22.42 12.30 -3.51
CA SER A 44 -23.15 13.32 -2.77
C SER A 44 -22.31 14.13 -1.78
N LEU A 45 -21.28 13.54 -1.13
CA LEU A 45 -20.43 14.27 -0.18
C LEU A 45 -19.45 15.24 -0.86
N TYR A 46 -18.95 14.89 -2.05
CA TYR A 46 -18.09 15.78 -2.84
C TYR A 46 -18.89 16.92 -3.50
N PHE A 47 -20.11 16.67 -3.94
CA PHE A 47 -20.96 17.71 -4.51
C PHE A 47 -21.61 18.61 -3.45
N LYS A 48 -21.84 18.14 -2.21
CA LYS A 48 -22.40 18.98 -1.14
C LYS A 48 -21.52 20.19 -0.81
N LYS A 49 -20.19 20.05 -0.89
CA LYS A 49 -19.24 21.12 -0.55
C LYS A 49 -19.02 22.17 -1.66
N LYS A 50 -19.53 21.92 -2.87
CA LYS A 50 -19.35 22.84 -4.02
C LYS A 50 -20.49 23.86 -4.17
N TYR A 51 -21.57 23.72 -3.39
CA TYR A 51 -22.75 24.59 -3.46
C TYR A 51 -23.12 25.24 -2.11
N GLU A 52 -22.18 25.27 -1.16
CA GLU A 52 -22.25 26.07 0.07
C GLU A 52 -21.23 27.21 -0.02
#